data_AF-A0ABD6TTY3-F1
#
_entry.id   AF-A0ABD6TTY3-F1
#
_cell.length_a   1.000
_cell.length_b   1.000
_cell.length_c   1.000
_cell.angle_alpha   90.00
_cell.angle_beta   90.00
_cell.angle_gamma   90.00
#
_symmetry.space_group_name_H-M   'P 1'
#
loop_
_entity.id
_entity.type
_entity.pdbx_description
1 polymer ?
#
loop_
_entity_poly.entity_id
_entity_poly.type
_entity_poly.pdbx_seq_one_letter_code
_entity_poly.pdbx_strand_id
1 'polypeptide(L)' 'MGTNIILILLIIGAIQMFYDEDPTNDHFGGLFMMVFFGIKIISNFMMSIKEGDKKSIFIDVGLMIFLFFLLFLV' A
#
# COMPACT_ATOMS: atom_id res chain seq x y z
N MET A 1 16.24 -0.70 5.72
CA MET A 1 15.82 -0.96 7.13
C MET A 1 14.71 -0.03 7.58
N GLY A 2 14.73 1.28 7.29
CA GLY A 2 13.66 2.22 7.68
C GLY A 2 12.28 1.93 7.08
N THR A 3 12.20 1.54 5.81
CA THR A 3 10.93 1.23 5.14
C THR A 3 10.16 0.08 5.81
N ASN A 4 10.86 -0.92 6.35
CA ASN A 4 10.23 -2.06 7.01
C ASN A 4 9.52 -1.64 8.30
N ILE A 5 10.08 -0.69 9.05
CA ILE A 5 9.46 -0.16 10.27
C ILE A 5 8.19 0.61 9.92
N ILE A 6 8.24 1.45 8.88
CA ILE A 6 7.08 2.20 8.38
C ILE A 6 5.96 1.23 7.96
N LEU A 7 6.29 0.18 7.21
CA LEU A 7 5.33 -0.82 6.77
C LEU A 7 4.65 -1.55 7.95
N ILE A 8 5.42 -1.89 9.00
CA ILE A 8 4.86 -2.52 10.22
C ILE A 8 3.92 -1.55 10.94
N LEU A 9 4.30 -0.28 11.09
CA LEU A 9 3.47 0.73 11.74
C LEU A 9 2.16 0.97 10.98
N LEU A 10 2.19 0.96 9.65
CA LEU A 10 0.99 1.10 8.82
C LEU A 10 0.03 -0.07 9.01
N ILE A 11 0.54 -1.31 9.10
CA ILE A 11 -0.29 -2.49 9.39
C ILE A 11 -0.93 -2.38 10.77
N ILE A 12 -0.14 -2.03 11.80
CA ILE A 12 -0.64 -1.89 13.17
C ILE A 12 -1.72 -0.80 13.23
N GLY A 13 -1.47 0.36 12.61
CA GLY A 13 -2.44 1.46 12.54
C GLY A 13 -3.72 1.06 11.80
N ALA A 14 -3.62 0.33 10.69
CA ALA A 14 -4.79 -0.18 9.97
C ALA A 14 -5.63 -1.11 10.85
N ILE A 15 -4.99 -2.07 11.54
CA ILE A 15 -5.68 -2.99 12.45
C ILE A 15 -6.35 -2.21 13.59
N GLN A 16 -5.66 -1.24 14.19
CA GLN A 16 -6.25 -0.43 15.27
C GLN A 16 -7.51 0.30 14.80
N MET A 17 -7.49 0.86 13.59
CA MET A 17 -8.63 1.58 13.02
C MET A 17 -9.80 0.67 12.66
N PHE A 18 -9.55 -0.54 12.13
CA PHE A 18 -10.61 -1.49 11.78
C PHE A 18 -11.31 -2.16 12.98
N TYR A 19 -10.63 -2.23 14.13
CA TYR A 19 -11.18 -2.83 15.34
C TYR A 19 -11.68 -1.78 16.35
N ASP A 20 -11.68 -0.51 15.95
CA ASP A 20 -12.29 0.57 16.73
C ASP A 20 -13.82 0.60 16.51
N GLU A 21 -14.56 1.15 17.47
CA GLU A 21 -16.02 1.16 17.43
C GLU A 21 -16.60 2.22 16.46
N ASP A 22 -15.82 3.23 16.07
CA ASP A 22 -16.29 4.25 15.13
C ASP A 22 -16.20 3.75 13.68
N PRO A 23 -17.34 3.60 12.96
CA PRO A 23 -17.36 3.11 11.58
C PRO A 23 -16.63 4.04 10.59
N THR A 24 -16.37 5.30 10.96
CA THR A 24 -15.51 6.20 10.17
C THR A 24 -14.06 5.70 10.13
N ASN A 25 -13.62 5.00 11.18
CA ASN A 25 -12.27 4.48 11.29
C ASN A 25 -12.00 3.31 10.33
N ASP A 26 -13.02 2.61 9.85
CA ASP A 26 -12.85 1.62 8.78
C ASP A 26 -12.33 2.26 7.47
N HIS A 27 -12.80 3.47 7.14
CA HIS A 27 -12.28 4.22 5.98
C HIS A 27 -10.81 4.60 6.19
N PHE A 28 -10.45 5.06 7.40
CA PHE A 28 -9.05 5.35 7.74
C PHE A 28 -8.16 4.10 7.73
N GLY A 29 -8.65 2.96 8.22
CA GLY A 29 -7.97 1.67 8.12
C GLY A 29 -7.70 1.28 6.66
N GLY A 30 -8.68 1.50 5.78
CA GLY A 30 -8.53 1.36 4.33
C GLY A 30 -7.44 2.25 3.74
N LEU A 31 -7.38 3.52 4.15
CA LEU A 31 -6.32 4.47 3.75
C LEU A 31 -4.92 4.02 4.22
N PHE A 32 -4.79 3.54 5.45
CA PHE A 32 -3.53 2.99 5.95
C PHE A 32 -3.06 1.78 5.12
N MET A 33 -3.98 0.89 4.75
CA MET A 33 -3.67 -0.25 3.86
C MET A 33 -3.27 0.20 2.46
N MET A 34 -3.94 1.21 1.89
CA MET A 34 -3.56 1.77 0.59
C MET A 34 -2.14 2.34 0.62
N VAL A 35 -1.78 3.13 1.63
CA VAL A 35 -0.43 3.68 1.77
C VAL A 35 0.60 2.55 1.92
N PHE A 36 0.29 1.52 2.71
CA PHE A 36 1.15 0.33 2.83
C PHE A 36 1.42 -0.33 1.47
N PHE A 37 0.36 -0.60 0.69
CA PHE A 37 0.50 -1.21 -0.63
C PHE A 37 1.21 -0.28 -1.63
N GLY A 38 0.96 1.02 -1.59
CA GLY A 38 1.64 2.02 -2.41
C GLY A 38 3.16 2.02 -2.18
N ILE A 39 3.60 2.05 -0.92
CA ILE A 39 5.03 1.99 -0.57
C ILE A 39 5.65 0.66 -1.05
N LYS A 40 4.91 -0.45 -0.90
CA LYS A 40 5.36 -1.77 -1.33
C LYS A 40 5.53 -1.86 -2.86
N ILE A 41 4.56 -1.34 -3.62
CA ILE A 41 4.62 -1.30 -5.09
C ILE A 41 5.79 -0.45 -5.55
N ILE A 42 5.99 0.75 -4.99
CA ILE A 42 7.13 1.62 -5.36
C ILE A 42 8.47 0.95 -5.05
N SER A 43 8.56 0.28 -3.90
CA SER A 43 9.78 -0.44 -3.49
C SER A 43 10.10 -1.60 -4.44
N ASN A 44 9.08 -2.38 -4.80
CA ASN A 44 9.21 -3.46 -5.79
C ASN A 44 9.57 -2.91 -7.16
N PHE A 45 8.89 -1.86 -7.61
CA PHE A 45 9.14 -1.23 -8.91
C PHE A 45 10.59 -0.75 -9.05
N MET A 46 11.13 -0.11 -8.01
CA MET A 46 12.53 0.32 -7.99
C MET A 46 13.49 -0.87 -8.10
N MET A 47 13.17 -1.99 -7.45
CA MET A 47 13.96 -3.22 -7.51
C MET A 47 13.86 -3.89 -8.90
N SER A 48 12.65 -4.00 -9.45
CA SER A 48 12.39 -4.52 -10.80
C SER A 48 13.11 -3.74 -11.89
N ILE A 49 13.19 -2.40 -11.77
CA ILE A 49 14.00 -1.55 -12.66
C ILE A 49 15.49 -1.89 -12.53
N LYS A 50 15.99 -1.97 -11.30
CA LYS A 50 17.40 -2.26 -11.03
C LYS A 50 17.81 -3.64 -11.58
N GLU A 51 16.90 -4.61 -11.54
CA GLU A 51 17.12 -5.98 -12.02
C GLU A 51 16.78 -6.16 -13.51
N GLY A 52 16.18 -5.15 -14.15
CA GLY A 52 15.79 -5.20 -15.57
C GLY A 52 14.59 -6.11 -15.85
N ASP A 53 13.80 -6.47 -14.83
CA ASP A 53 12.63 -7.33 -15.00
C ASP A 53 11.41 -6.56 -15.53
N LYS A 54 11.30 -6.56 -16.86
CA LYS A 54 10.21 -5.89 -17.59
C LYS A 54 8.81 -6.41 -17.26
N LYS A 55 8.67 -7.68 -16.83
CA LYS A 55 7.34 -8.25 -16.52
C LYS A 55 6.83 -7.70 -15.19
N SER A 56 7.69 -7.71 -14.18
CA SER A 56 7.34 -7.20 -12.85
C SER A 56 7.02 -5.70 -12.88
N ILE A 57 7.77 -4.92 -13.66
CA ILE A 57 7.47 -3.49 -13.91
C ILE A 57 6.03 -3.28 -14.41
N PHE A 58 5.58 -4.08 -15.38
CA PHE A 58 4.22 -3.95 -15.93
C PHE A 58 3.14 -4.29 -14.90
N ILE A 59 3.38 -5.32 -14.09
CA ILE A 59 2.49 -5.70 -12.98
C ILE A 59 2.42 -4.57 -11.94
N ASP A 60 3.57 -4.02 -11.55
CA ASP A 60 3.65 -2.94 -10.56
C ASP A 60 2.88 -1.68 -11.02
N VAL A 61 3.00 -1.31 -12.30
CA VAL A 61 2.23 -0.20 -12.88
C VAL A 61 0.72 -0.50 -12.87
N GLY A 62 0.32 -1.72 -13.24
CA GLY A 62 -1.08 -2.13 -13.19
C GLY A 62 -1.66 -2.08 -11.76
N LEU A 63 -0.89 -2.54 -10.77
CA LEU A 63 -1.28 -2.47 -9.36
C LEU A 63 -1.37 -1.02 -8.87
N MET A 64 -0.48 -0.13 -9.33
CA MET A 64 -0.50 1.29 -8.97
C MET A 64 -1.74 2.01 -9.52
N ILE A 65 -2.14 1.68 -10.75
CA ILE A 65 -3.40 2.17 -11.35
C ILE A 65 -4.61 1.64 -10.57
N PHE A 66 -4.63 0.34 -10.25
CA PHE A 66 -5.69 -0.25 -9.44
C PHE A 66 -5.82 0.44 -8.07
N LEU A 67 -4.68 0.70 -7.41
CA LEU A 67 -4.63 1.39 -6.13
C LEU A 67 -5.16 2.83 -6.23
N PHE A 68 -4.86 3.53 -7.33
CA PHE A 68 -5.40 4.85 -7.60
C PHE A 68 -6.92 4.84 -7.77
N PHE A 69 -7.49 3.86 -8.48
CA PHE A 69 -8.94 3.72 -8.57
C PHE A 69 -9.59 3.40 -7.22
N LEU A 70 -8.96 2.55 -6.43
CA LEU A 70 -9.45 2.20 -5.10
C LEU A 70 -9.53 3.43 -4.17
N LEU A 71 -8.64 4.40 -4.33
CA LEU A 71 -8.67 5.67 -3.59
C LEU A 71 -9.95 6.49 -3.82
N PHE A 72 -10.53 6.44 -5.02
CA PHE A 72 -11.79 7.15 -5.30
C PHE A 72 -13.03 6.41 -4.80
N LEU A 73 -12.88 5.15 -4.38
CA LEU A 73 -13.97 4.29 -3.94
C LEU A 73 -14.07 4.23 -2.41
N VAL A 74 -12.98 4.54 -1.69
CA VAL A 74 -12.89 4.60 -0.23
C VAL A 74 -13.36 5.93 0.33
#